data_AF-W1Y3X3-F1
#
_entry.id   AF-W1Y3X3-F1
#
_cell.length_a   1.000
_cell.length_b   1.000
_cell.length_c   1.000
_cell.angle_alpha   90.00
_cell.angle_beta   90.00
_cell.angle_gamma   90.00
#
_symmetry.space_group_name_H-M   'P 1'
#
loop_
_entity.id
_entity.type
_entity.pdbx_description
1 polymer ?
#
loop_
_entity_poly.entity_id
_entity_poly.type
_entity_poly.pdbx_seq_one_letter_code
_entity_poly.pdbx_strand_id
1 'polypeptide(L)'
;KNINSLNLFGFSHNFNGGTIEFTNKWTSSWGDLFIKSRMDKLCSEIYKKRLFSISDLLLYEDIRKIMLKSLYYHQSSPSLLHGDLWKGNILFQKNGDPILCDPVCLYGDREFGSVAK
;
A
#
# COMPACT_ATOMS: atom_id res chain seq x y z
N LYS A 1 15.93 -19.09 -1.14
CA LYS A 1 16.58 -17.93 -0.46
C LYS A 1 15.50 -17.16 0.27
N ASN A 2 15.65 -16.93 1.58
CA ASN A 2 14.63 -16.30 2.41
C ASN A 2 14.47 -14.82 2.00
N ILE A 3 13.28 -14.40 1.55
CA ILE A 3 13.05 -13.05 1.00
C ILE A 3 13.39 -11.95 2.01
N ASN A 4 13.25 -12.24 3.30
CA ASN A 4 13.65 -11.34 4.39
C ASN A 4 15.15 -10.99 4.38
N SER A 5 16.02 -11.82 3.79
CA SER A 5 17.46 -11.51 3.66
C SER A 5 17.79 -10.53 2.53
N LEU A 6 16.84 -10.24 1.64
CA LEU A 6 17.05 -9.40 0.45
C LEU A 6 16.57 -7.95 0.64
N ASN A 7 15.95 -7.62 1.78
CA ASN A 7 15.43 -6.29 2.08
C ASN A 7 14.51 -5.72 0.97
N LEU A 8 13.61 -6.58 0.45
CA LEU A 8 12.69 -6.24 -0.63
C LEU A 8 11.25 -6.04 -0.12
N PHE A 9 10.57 -5.09 -0.73
CA PHE A 9 9.14 -4.84 -0.60
C PHE A 9 8.39 -5.50 -1.75
N GLY A 10 7.17 -5.98 -1.51
CA GLY A 10 6.34 -6.65 -2.52
C GLY A 10 5.65 -7.91 -2.00
N PHE A 11 5.14 -8.72 -2.91
CA PHE A 11 4.49 -9.99 -2.58
C PHE A 11 4.51 -10.94 -3.77
N SER A 12 4.24 -12.22 -3.55
CA SER A 12 4.24 -13.23 -4.63
C SER A 12 3.15 -13.02 -5.67
N HIS A 13 2.05 -12.36 -5.30
CA HIS A 13 0.90 -12.10 -6.16
C HIS A 13 0.51 -10.63 -6.11
N ASN A 14 0.04 -10.09 -7.24
CA ASN A 14 -0.58 -8.77 -7.30
C ASN A 14 -1.87 -8.75 -6.47
N PHE A 15 -2.24 -7.57 -5.98
CA PHE A 15 -3.56 -7.37 -5.41
C PHE A 15 -4.58 -7.18 -6.53
N ASN A 16 -5.73 -7.86 -6.41
CA ASN A 16 -6.89 -7.69 -7.27
C ASN A 16 -8.12 -7.42 -6.41
N GLY A 17 -8.58 -6.16 -6.40
CA GLY A 17 -9.78 -5.72 -5.67
C GLY A 17 -11.03 -5.66 -6.55
N GLY A 18 -11.03 -6.32 -7.71
CA GLY A 18 -12.12 -6.33 -8.70
C GLY A 18 -12.27 -5.03 -9.50
N THR A 19 -12.24 -3.87 -8.84
CA THR A 19 -12.34 -2.55 -9.48
C THR A 19 -11.00 -1.89 -9.76
N ILE A 20 -9.94 -2.37 -9.10
CA ILE A 20 -8.57 -1.90 -9.27
C ILE A 20 -7.61 -3.04 -8.99
N GLU A 21 -6.51 -3.04 -9.72
CA GLU A 21 -5.39 -3.96 -9.52
C GLU A 21 -4.14 -3.18 -9.17
N PHE A 22 -3.38 -3.70 -8.21
CA PHE A 22 -2.09 -3.14 -7.84
C PHE A 22 -0.99 -4.18 -7.99
N THR A 23 0.12 -3.77 -8.61
CA THR A 23 1.27 -4.65 -8.72
C THR A 23 1.99 -4.77 -7.37
N ASN A 24 2.41 -6.00 -7.06
CA ASN A 24 3.23 -6.35 -5.90
C ASN A 24 4.63 -6.81 -6.32
N LYS A 25 5.06 -6.45 -7.53
CA LYS A 25 6.42 -6.77 -8.00
C LYS A 25 7.45 -6.34 -6.97
N TRP A 26 8.38 -7.25 -6.69
CA TRP A 26 9.45 -7.01 -5.74
C TRP A 26 10.29 -5.81 -6.14
N THR A 27 10.59 -4.95 -5.16
CA THR A 27 11.44 -3.77 -5.32
C THR A 27 12.22 -3.52 -4.04
N SER A 28 13.40 -2.90 -4.15
CA SER A 28 14.20 -2.46 -3.01
C SER A 28 13.76 -1.09 -2.46
N SER A 29 12.80 -0.41 -3.12
CA SER A 29 12.33 0.93 -2.74
C SER A 29 10.86 0.89 -2.32
N TRP A 30 10.59 1.20 -1.05
CA TRP A 30 9.22 1.34 -0.56
C TRP A 30 8.47 2.45 -1.30
N GLY A 31 9.12 3.59 -1.54
CA GLY A 31 8.55 4.70 -2.30
C GLY A 31 8.11 4.29 -3.71
N ASP A 32 8.86 3.39 -4.37
CA ASP A 32 8.46 2.86 -5.68
C ASP A 32 7.20 1.99 -5.58
N LEU A 33 7.12 1.09 -4.59
CA LEU A 33 5.93 0.25 -4.43
C LEU A 33 4.72 1.09 -4.03
N PHE A 34 4.86 1.98 -3.05
CA PHE A 34 3.75 2.76 -2.52
C PHE A 34 3.31 3.87 -3.48
N ILE A 35 4.21 4.75 -3.92
CA ILE A 35 3.82 5.88 -4.76
C ILE A 35 3.48 5.41 -6.17
N LYS A 36 4.38 4.69 -6.84
CA LYS A 36 4.15 4.33 -8.26
C LYS A 36 3.09 3.25 -8.41
N SER A 37 3.12 2.22 -7.56
CA SER A 37 2.22 1.06 -7.73
C SER A 37 0.87 1.22 -7.06
N ARG A 38 0.70 2.20 -6.13
CA ARG A 38 -0.60 2.51 -5.49
C ARG A 38 -1.09 3.90 -5.81
N MET A 39 -0.39 4.94 -5.35
CA MET A 39 -0.90 6.32 -5.42
C MET A 39 -1.05 6.81 -6.86
N ASP A 40 -0.04 6.62 -7.71
CA ASP A 40 -0.06 7.04 -9.12
C ASP A 40 -1.16 6.28 -9.88
N LYS A 41 -1.32 4.98 -9.56
CA LYS A 41 -2.38 4.15 -10.13
C LYS A 41 -3.76 4.63 -9.70
N LEU A 42 -3.97 4.91 -8.41
CA LEU A 42 -5.23 5.46 -7.90
C LEU A 42 -5.56 6.79 -8.55
N CYS A 43 -4.62 7.73 -8.59
CA CYS A 43 -4.79 9.02 -9.24
C CYS A 43 -5.21 8.86 -10.71
N SER A 44 -4.50 8.00 -11.46
CA SER A 44 -4.82 7.70 -12.86
C SER A 44 -6.24 7.12 -13.02
N GLU A 45 -6.63 6.15 -12.20
CA GLU A 45 -7.97 5.53 -12.30
C GLU A 45 -9.09 6.48 -11.89
N ILE A 46 -8.89 7.31 -10.85
CA ILE A 46 -9.86 8.32 -10.42
C ILE A 46 -10.04 9.38 -11.52
N TYR A 47 -8.95 9.82 -12.15
CA TYR A 47 -9.01 10.77 -13.27
C TYR A 47 -9.73 10.20 -14.49
N LYS A 48 -9.45 8.94 -14.87
CA LYS A 48 -10.18 8.26 -15.96
C LYS A 48 -11.68 8.19 -15.71
N LYS A 49 -12.09 8.03 -14.45
CA LYS A 49 -13.49 8.06 -14.01
C LYS A 49 -14.10 9.47 -13.96
N ARG A 50 -13.34 10.51 -14.33
CA ARG A 50 -13.73 11.93 -14.30
C ARG A 50 -14.15 12.42 -12.91
N LEU A 51 -13.59 11.79 -11.86
CA LEU A 51 -13.82 12.17 -10.47
C LEU A 51 -12.78 13.19 -9.98
N PHE A 52 -11.65 13.30 -10.67
CA PHE A 52 -10.66 14.37 -10.48
C PHE A 52 -10.76 15.40 -11.60
N SER A 53 -10.71 16.66 -11.20
CA SER A 53 -10.47 17.81 -12.06
C SER A 53 -8.99 17.94 -12.44
N ILE A 54 -8.68 18.84 -13.36
CA ILE A 54 -7.28 19.18 -13.69
C ILE A 54 -6.57 19.79 -12.47
N SER A 55 -7.27 20.59 -11.66
CA SER A 55 -6.70 21.13 -10.42
C SER A 55 -6.35 20.03 -9.40
N ASP A 56 -7.15 18.97 -9.31
CA ASP A 56 -6.85 17.83 -8.42
C ASP A 56 -5.61 17.07 -8.88
N LEU A 57 -5.41 16.92 -10.20
CA LEU A 57 -4.20 16.33 -10.76
C LEU A 57 -2.95 17.16 -10.43
N LEU A 58 -3.03 18.49 -10.58
CA LEU A 58 -1.90 19.38 -10.26
C LEU A 58 -1.58 19.34 -8.76
N LEU A 59 -2.61 19.35 -7.91
CA LEU A 59 -2.44 19.20 -6.47
C LEU A 59 -1.81 17.85 -6.12
N TYR A 60 -2.24 16.76 -6.76
CA TYR A 60 -1.65 15.45 -6.59
C TYR A 60 -0.16 15.45 -6.95
N GLU A 61 0.23 16.05 -8.08
CA GLU A 61 1.65 16.12 -8.49
C GLU A 61 2.52 16.85 -7.46
N ASP A 62 2.00 17.91 -6.84
CA ASP A 62 2.73 18.63 -5.78
C ASP A 62 2.85 17.82 -4.50
N ILE A 63 1.76 17.19 -4.06
CA ILE A 63 1.77 16.28 -2.90
C ILE A 63 2.70 15.10 -3.16
N ARG A 64 2.68 14.52 -4.36
CA ARG A 64 3.52 13.40 -4.77
C ARG A 64 5.00 13.71 -4.62
N LYS A 65 5.45 14.92 -5.00
CA LYS A 65 6.85 15.35 -4.81
C LYS A 65 7.23 15.37 -3.32
N ILE A 66 6.32 15.85 -2.46
CA ILE A 66 6.52 15.88 -1.01
C ILE A 66 6.60 14.46 -0.45
N MET A 67 5.70 13.56 -0.87
CA MET A 67 5.70 12.16 -0.45
C MET A 67 6.99 11.45 -0.86
N LEU A 68 7.45 11.63 -2.10
CA LEU A 68 8.72 11.06 -2.57
C LEU A 68 9.91 11.55 -1.75
N LYS A 69 9.95 12.86 -1.46
CA LYS A 69 11.01 13.43 -0.61
C LYS A 69 10.96 12.85 0.81
N SER A 70 9.77 12.76 1.40
CA SER A 70 9.60 12.20 2.75
C SER A 70 10.06 10.74 2.82
N LEU A 71 9.60 9.90 1.88
CA LEU A 71 9.94 8.48 1.82
C LEU A 71 11.40 8.23 1.47
N TYR A 72 12.07 9.16 0.78
CA TYR A 72 13.51 9.06 0.52
C TYR A 72 14.35 9.20 1.80
N TYR A 73 13.93 10.06 2.73
CA TYR A 73 14.62 10.23 4.02
C TYR A 73 14.14 9.25 5.10
N HIS A 74 13.01 8.58 4.88
CA HIS A 74 12.49 7.58 5.79
C HIS A 74 13.18 6.23 5.57
N GLN A 75 13.70 5.64 6.65
CA GLN A 75 14.34 4.33 6.60
C GLN A 75 13.29 3.20 6.75
N SER A 76 12.66 2.83 5.65
CA SER A 76 11.73 1.71 5.61
C SER A 76 12.47 0.36 5.69
N SER A 77 11.94 -0.57 6.48
CA SER A 77 12.34 -1.99 6.47
C SER A 77 11.12 -2.86 6.16
N PRO A 78 11.24 -3.85 5.27
CA PRO A 78 10.09 -4.66 4.87
C PRO A 78 9.57 -5.50 6.03
N SER A 79 8.29 -5.33 6.35
CA SER A 79 7.52 -6.11 7.30
C SER A 79 6.35 -6.77 6.58
N LEU A 80 6.00 -8.01 6.93
CA LEU A 80 4.77 -8.62 6.42
C LEU A 80 3.56 -7.87 7.01
N LEU A 81 2.76 -7.26 6.15
CA LEU A 81 1.57 -6.50 6.51
C LEU A 81 0.31 -7.32 6.23
N HIS A 82 -0.73 -7.12 7.03
CA HIS A 82 -2.08 -7.59 6.71
C HIS A 82 -2.62 -6.91 5.44
N GLY A 83 -2.32 -5.62 5.25
CA GLY A 83 -2.63 -4.86 4.04
C GLY A 83 -4.07 -4.34 3.91
N ASP A 84 -4.99 -4.82 4.75
CA ASP A 84 -6.37 -4.31 4.88
C ASP A 84 -6.81 -4.36 6.35
N LEU A 85 -6.07 -3.71 7.25
CA LEU A 85 -6.32 -3.79 8.70
C LEU A 85 -7.19 -2.63 9.17
N TRP A 86 -8.46 -2.91 9.40
CA TRP A 86 -9.44 -2.01 10.01
C TRP A 86 -10.44 -2.79 10.86
N LYS A 87 -11.26 -2.10 11.65
CA LYS A 87 -12.19 -2.72 12.61
C LYS A 87 -13.09 -3.80 11.99
N GLY A 88 -13.48 -3.66 10.72
CA GLY A 88 -14.31 -4.66 10.03
C GLY A 88 -13.60 -6.00 9.78
N ASN A 89 -12.27 -5.99 9.72
CA ASN A 89 -11.44 -7.16 9.47
C ASN A 89 -10.81 -7.73 10.76
N ILE A 90 -11.27 -7.25 11.92
CA ILE A 90 -10.89 -7.76 13.24
C ILE A 90 -12.12 -8.43 13.86
N LEU A 91 -12.08 -9.76 13.94
CA LEU A 91 -13.06 -10.55 14.68
C LEU A 91 -12.54 -10.85 16.08
N PHE A 92 -13.44 -11.18 17.00
CA PHE A 92 -13.08 -11.57 18.36
C PHE A 92 -13.61 -12.95 18.66
N GLN A 93 -12.74 -13.80 19.22
CA GLN A 93 -13.12 -15.10 19.76
C GLN A 93 -13.95 -14.93 21.04
N LYS A 94 -14.60 -16.02 21.48
CA LYS A 94 -15.38 -16.03 22.73
C LYS A 94 -14.55 -15.69 23.97
N ASN A 95 -13.24 -15.92 23.94
CA ASN A 95 -12.30 -15.58 25.00
C ASN A 95 -11.76 -14.14 24.90
N GLY A 96 -12.14 -13.38 23.87
CA GLY A 96 -11.70 -12.00 23.65
C GLY A 96 -10.45 -11.85 22.77
N ASP A 97 -9.85 -12.94 22.28
CA ASP A 97 -8.66 -12.85 21.42
C ASP A 97 -9.03 -12.37 20.01
N PRO A 98 -8.24 -11.46 19.41
CA PRO A 98 -8.51 -10.96 18.07
C PRO A 98 -8.09 -11.98 17.00
N ILE A 99 -8.92 -12.11 15.95
CA ILE A 99 -8.62 -12.82 14.71
C ILE A 99 -8.62 -11.81 13.57
N LEU A 100 -7.55 -11.79 12.79
CA LEU A 100 -7.46 -11.00 11.57
C LEU A 100 -8.02 -11.80 10.38
N CYS A 101 -8.87 -11.17 9.58
CA CYS A 101 -9.52 -11.78 8.42
C CYS A 101 -9.34 -10.92 7.17
N ASP A 102 -9.53 -11.52 5.99
CA ASP A 102 -9.45 -10.87 4.68
C ASP A 102 -8.14 -10.10 4.40
N PRO A 103 -6.97 -10.77 4.48
CA PRO A 103 -5.70 -10.12 4.27
C PRO A 103 -5.43 -9.77 2.81
N VAL A 104 -4.82 -8.61 2.60
CA VAL A 104 -4.21 -8.15 1.36
C VAL A 104 -2.70 -8.11 1.54
N CYS A 105 -2.11 -9.27 1.85
CA CYS A 105 -0.72 -9.35 2.30
C CYS A 105 0.29 -8.73 1.33
N LEU A 106 1.25 -8.01 1.89
CA LEU A 106 2.48 -7.60 1.22
C LEU A 106 3.60 -7.35 2.24
N TYR A 107 4.84 -7.46 1.80
CA TYR A 107 5.97 -6.88 2.51
C TYR A 107 6.02 -5.39 2.18
N GLY A 108 5.73 -4.57 3.18
CA GLY A 108 5.69 -3.13 3.09
C GLY A 108 6.35 -2.47 4.28
N ASP A 109 6.26 -1.15 4.33
CA ASP A 109 6.65 -0.42 5.53
C ASP A 109 5.60 -0.62 6.64
N ARG A 110 6.05 -0.97 7.84
CA ARG A 110 5.19 -1.25 9.01
C ARG A 110 4.32 -0.08 9.42
N GLU A 111 4.74 1.15 9.17
CA GLU A 111 3.93 2.35 9.44
C GLU A 111 2.70 2.43 8.53
N PHE A 112 2.68 1.63 7.46
CA PHE A 112 1.60 1.49 6.50
C PHE A 112 0.85 0.17 6.66
N GLY A 113 1.06 -0.59 7.75
CA GLY A 113 0.29 -1.81 8.04
C GLY A 113 -1.20 -1.55 8.29
N SER A 114 -1.55 -0.31 8.60
CA SER A 114 -2.90 0.20 8.80
C SER A 114 -3.22 1.20 7.68
N VAL A 115 -3.63 0.71 6.51
CA VAL A 115 -4.19 1.57 5.46
C VAL A 115 -5.69 1.29 5.35
N ALA A 116 -6.48 2.37 5.42
CA ALA A 116 -7.94 2.48 5.28
C ALA A 116 -8.75 1.91 6.46
N LYS A 117 -9.72 2.60 7.09
CA LYS A 117 -10.33 3.93 6.96
C LYS A 117 -10.83 4.35 8.34
#